data_AF-A0A918WKS3-F1
#
_entry.id   AF-A0A918WKS3-F1
#
_cell.length_a   1.000
_cell.length_b   1.000
_cell.length_c   1.000
_cell.angle_alpha   90.00
_cell.angle_beta   90.00
_cell.angle_gamma   90.00
#
_symmetry.space_group_name_H-M   'P 1'
#
loop_
_entity.id
_entity.type
_entity.pdbx_description
1 polymer ?
#
loop_
_entity_poly.entity_id
_entity_poly.type
_entity_poly.pdbx_seq_one_letter_code
_entity_poly.pdbx_strand_id
1 'polypeptide(L)'
;MRQITRTTNQKSSAIVRILVSLPLLGIGIQHLIGTAPLEPILRGAGIPFPELNNVIGTGAEILAGALLITGFFARAGAALTIPTMAMALYAHAVYDWADEPPVILPITLILGSLYVIWKGAGAWSLDLRYSKKTAA
;
A
#
# COMPACT_ATOMS: atom_id res chain seq x y z
N MET A 1 -16.95 -3.67 11.96
CA MET A 1 -16.71 -4.15 10.57
C MET A 1 -17.45 -3.35 9.49
N ARG A 2 -18.76 -3.05 9.63
CA ARG A 2 -19.57 -2.35 8.59
C ARG A 2 -19.00 -1.02 8.06
N GLN A 3 -18.28 -0.23 8.87
CA GLN A 3 -17.70 1.04 8.42
C GLN A 3 -16.50 0.86 7.48
N ILE A 4 -15.68 -0.18 7.66
CA ILE A 4 -14.44 -0.35 6.89
C ILE A 4 -14.76 -0.77 5.44
N THR A 5 -15.78 -1.61 5.25
CA THR A 5 -16.20 -2.14 3.94
C THR A 5 -17.28 -1.31 3.23
N ARG A 6 -17.80 -0.23 3.85
CA ARG A 6 -18.82 0.62 3.23
C ARG A 6 -18.25 1.40 2.05
N THR A 7 -18.78 1.19 0.85
CA THR A 7 -18.30 1.87 -0.36
C THR A 7 -19.41 2.15 -1.35
N THR A 8 -19.16 3.06 -2.29
CA THR A 8 -20.06 3.35 -3.42
C THR A 8 -19.51 2.76 -4.72
N ASN A 9 -20.31 2.73 -5.79
CA ASN A 9 -19.90 2.24 -7.11
C ASN A 9 -19.15 3.31 -7.94
N GLN A 10 -18.25 4.07 -7.30
CA GLN A 10 -17.48 5.12 -7.98
C GLN A 10 -16.27 4.53 -8.73
N LYS A 11 -16.17 4.81 -10.03
CA LYS A 11 -15.05 4.36 -10.88
C LYS A 11 -13.72 5.02 -10.51
N SER A 12 -13.75 6.31 -10.12
CA SER A 12 -12.55 7.05 -9.71
C SER A 12 -11.82 6.39 -8.53
N SER A 13 -12.59 5.96 -7.52
CA SER A 13 -12.07 5.23 -6.36
C SER A 13 -11.48 3.87 -6.75
N ALA A 14 -12.07 3.15 -7.70
CA ALA A 14 -11.48 1.93 -8.22
C ALA A 14 -10.15 2.18 -8.95
N ILE A 15 -10.08 3.23 -9.77
CA ILE A 15 -8.87 3.61 -10.51
C ILE A 15 -7.75 3.97 -9.53
N VAL A 16 -8.00 4.86 -8.57
CA VAL A 16 -7.00 5.26 -7.56
C VAL A 16 -6.54 4.05 -6.75
N ARG A 17 -7.47 3.19 -6.32
CA ARG A 17 -7.15 1.96 -5.58
C ARG A 17 -6.19 1.05 -6.37
N ILE A 18 -6.48 0.84 -7.66
CA ILE A 18 -5.62 0.01 -8.53
C ILE A 18 -4.25 0.65 -8.71
N LEU A 19 -4.21 1.96 -9.00
CA LEU A 19 -2.96 2.72 -9.16
C LEU A 19 -2.09 2.67 -7.90
N VAL A 20 -2.68 2.64 -6.70
CA VAL A 20 -1.94 2.46 -5.45
C VAL A 20 -1.48 1.01 -5.27
N SER A 21 -2.34 0.03 -5.59
CA SER A 21 -2.04 -1.38 -5.35
C SER A 21 -0.92 -1.95 -6.21
N LEU A 22 -0.77 -1.48 -7.46
CA LEU A 22 0.15 -2.08 -8.42
C LEU A 22 1.62 -1.85 -8.04
N PRO A 23 2.09 -0.61 -7.76
CA PRO A 23 3.46 -0.40 -7.29
C PRO A 23 3.73 -1.10 -5.97
N LEU A 24 2.75 -1.10 -5.05
CA LEU A 24 2.90 -1.69 -3.73
C LEU A 24 3.10 -3.22 -3.80
N LEU A 25 2.34 -3.91 -4.66
CA LEU A 25 2.56 -5.33 -4.94
C LEU A 25 3.87 -5.57 -5.69
N GLY A 26 4.17 -4.76 -6.71
CA GLY A 26 5.39 -4.90 -7.50
C GLY A 26 6.64 -4.82 -6.63
N ILE A 27 6.77 -3.73 -5.87
CA ILE A 27 7.90 -3.48 -4.97
C ILE A 27 7.94 -4.51 -3.84
N GLY A 28 6.80 -4.80 -3.20
CA GLY A 28 6.73 -5.82 -2.15
C GLY A 28 7.16 -7.21 -2.64
N ILE A 29 6.78 -7.60 -3.86
CA ILE A 29 7.24 -8.86 -4.47
C ILE A 29 8.73 -8.80 -4.75
N GLN A 30 9.26 -7.70 -5.29
CA GLN A 30 10.69 -7.51 -5.53
C GLN A 30 11.52 -7.60 -4.24
N HIS A 31 11.01 -7.04 -3.14
CA HIS A 31 11.59 -7.18 -1.81
C HIS A 31 11.59 -8.65 -1.35
N LEU A 32 10.49 -9.38 -1.57
CA LEU A 32 10.36 -10.78 -1.17
C LEU A 32 11.29 -11.73 -1.95
N ILE A 33 11.43 -11.54 -3.27
CA ILE A 33 12.28 -12.39 -4.12
C ILE A 33 13.75 -11.95 -4.14
N GLY A 34 14.08 -10.85 -3.48
CA GLY A 34 15.46 -10.35 -3.32
C GLY A 34 16.01 -9.59 -4.53
N THR A 35 15.20 -9.25 -5.53
CA THR A 35 15.63 -8.44 -6.67
C THR A 35 15.79 -6.96 -6.33
N ALA A 36 15.11 -6.49 -5.28
CA ALA A 36 15.31 -5.18 -4.68
C ALA A 36 15.32 -5.37 -3.15
N PRO A 37 16.45 -5.74 -2.52
CA PRO A 37 16.44 -6.06 -1.10
C PRO A 37 16.19 -4.80 -0.26
N LEU A 38 15.22 -4.86 0.66
CA LEU A 38 14.87 -3.73 1.53
C LEU A 38 15.82 -3.61 2.73
N GLU A 39 16.36 -4.72 3.25
CA GLU A 39 17.26 -4.71 4.42
C GLU A 39 18.50 -3.78 4.26
N PRO A 40 19.25 -3.78 3.14
CA PRO A 40 20.37 -2.86 2.95
C PRO A 40 19.94 -1.39 2.98
N ILE A 41 18.77 -1.07 2.43
CA ILE A 41 18.20 0.29 2.43
C ILE A 41 17.87 0.70 3.87
N LEU A 42 17.22 -0.17 4.63
CA LEU A 42 16.88 0.07 6.04
C LEU A 42 18.14 0.28 6.89
N ARG A 43 19.17 -0.55 6.66
CA ARG A 43 20.45 -0.44 7.35
C ARG A 43 21.18 0.85 6.99
N GLY A 44 21.21 1.22 5.71
CA GLY A 44 21.78 2.46 5.22
C GLY A 44 21.08 3.70 5.78
N ALA A 45 19.75 3.64 5.92
CA ALA A 45 18.93 4.68 6.52
C ALA A 45 18.99 4.72 8.07
N GLY A 46 19.76 3.85 8.71
CA GLY A 46 19.91 3.83 10.18
C GLY A 46 18.66 3.35 10.93
N ILE A 47 17.76 2.60 10.28
CA ILE A 47 16.56 2.06 10.91
C ILE A 47 16.95 0.94 11.90
N PRO A 48 16.48 0.98 13.16
CA PRO A 48 16.79 -0.05 14.14
C PRO A 48 16.18 -1.40 13.72
N PHE A 49 16.87 -2.51 14.02
CA PHE A 49 16.41 -3.87 13.69
C PHE A 49 16.03 -4.03 12.20
N PRO A 50 16.96 -3.80 11.25
CA PRO A 50 16.67 -3.79 9.81
C PRO A 50 16.11 -5.14 9.31
N GLU A 51 16.56 -6.25 9.88
CA GLU A 51 16.08 -7.61 9.54
C GLU A 51 14.58 -7.78 9.89
N LEU A 52 14.16 -7.31 11.06
CA LEU A 52 12.76 -7.37 11.49
C LEU A 52 11.90 -6.42 10.66
N ASN A 53 12.38 -5.20 10.41
CA ASN A 53 11.68 -4.21 9.59
C ASN A 53 11.59 -4.64 8.11
N ASN A 54 12.56 -5.41 7.61
CA ASN A 54 12.49 -6.00 6.28
C ASN A 54 11.30 -6.97 6.18
N VAL A 55 11.17 -7.91 7.13
CA VAL A 55 10.05 -8.86 7.13
C VAL A 55 8.70 -8.16 7.31
N ILE A 56 8.60 -7.24 8.26
CA ILE A 56 7.36 -6.51 8.54
C ILE A 56 6.99 -5.59 7.37
N GLY A 57 7.95 -4.83 6.84
CA GLY A 57 7.77 -3.90 5.74
C GLY A 57 7.32 -4.60 4.47
N THR A 58 8.07 -5.61 4.02
CA THR A 58 7.72 -6.42 2.85
C THR A 58 6.37 -7.10 3.02
N GLY A 59 6.10 -7.69 4.20
CA GLY A 59 4.81 -8.32 4.49
C GLY A 59 3.66 -7.31 4.46
N ALA A 60 3.86 -6.11 5.01
CA ALA A 60 2.87 -5.05 5.01
C ALA A 60 2.57 -4.51 3.60
N GLU A 61 3.59 -4.33 2.76
CA GLU A 61 3.43 -3.91 1.36
C GLU A 61 2.61 -4.92 0.55
N ILE A 62 2.97 -6.20 0.63
CA ILE A 62 2.25 -7.26 -0.08
C ILE A 62 0.82 -7.37 0.42
N LEU A 63 0.62 -7.35 1.74
CA LEU A 63 -0.72 -7.43 2.33
C LEU A 63 -1.58 -6.23 1.93
N ALA A 64 -1.06 -5.01 2.06
CA ALA A 64 -1.75 -3.79 1.67
C ALA A 64 -2.10 -3.81 0.18
N GLY A 65 -1.15 -4.22 -0.66
CA GLY A 65 -1.33 -4.36 -2.10
C GLY A 65 -2.42 -5.38 -2.44
N ALA A 66 -2.44 -6.52 -1.77
CA ALA A 66 -3.43 -7.58 -1.96
C ALA A 66 -4.85 -7.14 -1.53
N LEU A 67 -4.97 -6.45 -0.39
CA LEU A 67 -6.24 -5.88 0.09
C LEU A 67 -6.76 -4.81 -0.87
N LEU A 68 -5.87 -3.96 -1.39
CA LEU A 68 -6.24 -2.90 -2.33
C LEU A 68 -6.58 -3.45 -3.72
N ILE A 69 -5.80 -4.37 -4.30
CA ILE A 69 -6.09 -4.86 -5.67
C ILE A 69 -7.45 -5.58 -5.72
N THR A 70 -7.72 -6.44 -4.74
CA THR A 70 -9.00 -7.14 -4.59
C THR A 70 -10.13 -6.21 -4.16
N GLY A 71 -9.79 -5.11 -3.49
CA GLY A 71 -10.76 -4.22 -2.86
C GLY A 71 -11.52 -4.89 -1.73
N PHE A 72 -10.91 -5.85 -1.03
CA PHE A 72 -11.44 -6.46 0.18
C PHE A 72 -10.75 -5.82 1.39
N PHE A 73 -11.52 -5.13 2.24
CA PHE A 73 -10.99 -4.24 3.28
C PHE A 73 -10.07 -3.15 2.71
N ALA A 74 -10.48 -2.49 1.62
CA ALA A 74 -9.61 -1.54 0.91
C ALA A 74 -9.14 -0.38 1.80
N ARG A 75 -9.94 0.06 2.77
CA ARG A 75 -9.53 1.10 3.74
C ARG A 75 -8.42 0.62 4.67
N ALA A 76 -8.45 -0.65 5.08
CA ALA A 76 -7.40 -1.22 5.91
C ALA A 76 -6.11 -1.36 5.10
N GLY A 77 -6.19 -1.83 3.84
CA GLY A 77 -5.05 -1.85 2.93
C GLY A 77 -4.45 -0.46 2.72
N ALA A 78 -5.27 0.55 2.45
CA ALA A 78 -4.82 1.94 2.31
C ALA A 78 -4.18 2.49 3.59
N ALA A 79 -4.75 2.18 4.77
CA ALA A 79 -4.15 2.58 6.04
C ALA A 79 -2.78 1.93 6.27
N LEU A 80 -2.61 0.68 5.85
CA LEU A 80 -1.35 -0.05 5.94
C LEU A 80 -0.29 0.48 4.96
N THR A 81 -0.69 1.02 3.81
CA THR A 81 0.22 1.69 2.86
C THR A 81 0.88 2.94 3.43
N ILE A 82 0.19 3.69 4.31
CA ILE A 82 0.72 4.97 4.81
C ILE A 82 2.05 4.80 5.57
N PRO A 83 2.17 3.93 6.60
CA PRO A 83 3.42 3.78 7.33
C PRO A 83 4.54 3.17 6.48
N THR A 84 4.24 2.25 5.54
CA THR A 84 5.28 1.68 4.66
C THR A 84 5.85 2.75 3.72
N MET A 85 4.99 3.58 3.14
CA MET A 85 5.43 4.68 2.28
C MET A 85 6.07 5.84 3.05
N ALA A 86 5.67 6.08 4.30
CA ALA A 86 6.34 7.04 5.17
C ALA A 86 7.78 6.61 5.48
N MET A 87 8.01 5.30 5.69
CA MET A 87 9.35 4.76 5.88
C MET A 87 10.19 4.87 4.59
N ALA A 88 9.61 4.61 3.42
CA ALA A 88 10.28 4.83 2.15
C ALA A 88 10.67 6.31 1.95
N LEU A 89 9.75 7.25 2.25
CA LEU A 89 10.03 8.69 2.17
C LEU A 89 11.12 9.14 3.16
N TYR A 90 11.16 8.54 4.35
CA TYR A 90 12.26 8.75 5.29
C TYR A 90 13.59 8.27 4.70
N ALA A 91 13.63 7.05 4.13
CA ALA A 91 14.84 6.53 3.49
C ALA A 91 15.35 7.47 2.39
N HIS A 92 14.46 7.94 1.50
CA HIS A 92 14.78 8.95 0.46
C HIS A 92 15.42 10.23 1.02
N ALA A 93 15.08 10.61 2.26
CA ALA A 93 15.58 11.85 2.85
C ALA A 93 16.95 11.70 3.52
N VAL A 94 17.38 10.48 3.84
CA VAL A 94 18.56 10.24 4.69
C VAL A 94 19.61 9.32 4.07
N TYR A 95 19.26 8.57 3.02
CA TYR A 95 20.12 7.59 2.40
C TYR A 95 19.92 7.58 0.88
N ASP A 96 21.03 7.57 0.14
CA ASP A 96 21.04 7.44 -1.32
C ASP A 96 21.41 5.99 -1.67
N TRP A 97 20.62 5.34 -2.51
CA TRP A 97 20.84 3.96 -2.92
C TRP A 97 20.67 3.77 -4.42
N ALA A 98 21.34 2.74 -4.95
CA ALA A 98 21.26 2.42 -6.37
C ALA A 98 19.83 2.02 -6.76
N ASP A 99 19.38 2.51 -7.92
CA ASP A 99 18.06 2.23 -8.49
C ASP A 99 16.88 2.70 -7.60
N GLU A 100 17.11 3.76 -6.82
CA GLU A 100 16.08 4.43 -6.03
C GLU A 100 14.86 4.82 -6.88
N PRO A 101 13.64 4.39 -6.51
CA PRO A 101 12.43 4.83 -7.18
C PRO A 101 12.25 6.35 -7.05
N PRO A 102 11.58 7.03 -7.99
CA PRO A 102 11.32 8.47 -7.84
C PRO A 102 10.60 8.79 -6.53
N VAL A 103 11.11 9.76 -5.74
CA VAL A 103 10.51 10.17 -4.44
C VAL A 103 9.03 10.57 -4.53
N ILE A 104 8.56 10.94 -5.73
CA ILE A 104 7.14 11.23 -5.97
C ILE A 104 6.24 9.99 -5.83
N LEU A 105 6.79 8.78 -5.98
CA LEU A 105 6.06 7.53 -5.88
C LEU A 105 5.47 7.30 -4.48
N PRO A 106 6.24 7.30 -3.36
CA PRO A 106 5.68 7.16 -2.02
C PRO A 106 4.69 8.29 -1.68
N ILE A 107 4.94 9.52 -2.13
CA ILE A 107 4.00 10.65 -1.95
C ILE A 107 2.67 10.36 -2.64
N THR A 108 2.70 9.90 -3.89
CA THR A 108 1.50 9.58 -4.68
C THR A 108 0.73 8.42 -4.05
N LEU A 109 1.44 7.40 -3.54
CA LEU A 109 0.85 6.25 -2.87
C LEU A 109 0.15 6.65 -1.57
N ILE A 110 0.72 7.57 -0.79
CA ILE A 110 0.10 8.14 0.42
C ILE A 110 -1.16 8.92 0.05
N LEU A 111 -1.08 9.84 -0.92
CA LEU A 111 -2.23 10.65 -1.34
C LEU A 111 -3.37 9.79 -1.91
N GLY A 112 -3.04 8.80 -2.74
CA GLY A 112 -4.01 7.84 -3.26
C GLY A 112 -4.65 7.00 -2.14
N SER A 113 -3.87 6.58 -1.15
CA SER A 113 -4.37 5.84 0.01
C SER A 113 -5.31 6.69 0.87
N LEU A 114 -4.97 7.96 1.12
CA LEU A 114 -5.86 8.91 1.80
C LEU A 114 -7.19 9.08 1.05
N TYR A 115 -7.15 9.17 -0.28
CA TYR A 115 -8.35 9.22 -1.11
C TYR A 115 -9.21 7.94 -0.96
N VAL A 116 -8.60 6.75 -0.95
CA VAL A 116 -9.31 5.47 -0.74
C VAL A 116 -9.89 5.38 0.68
N ILE A 117 -9.18 5.85 1.71
CA ILE A 117 -9.72 5.91 3.07
C ILE A 117 -10.97 6.79 3.11
N TRP A 118 -10.92 7.97 2.48
CA TRP A 118 -12.03 8.91 2.43
C TRP A 118 -13.23 8.40 1.62
N LYS A 119 -13.01 7.97 0.37
CA LYS A 119 -14.09 7.58 -0.56
C LYS A 119 -14.54 6.12 -0.43
N GLY A 120 -13.68 5.24 0.08
CA GLY A 120 -13.88 3.79 0.10
C GLY A 120 -13.24 3.08 -1.10
N ALA A 121 -13.61 1.81 -1.30
CA ALA A 121 -13.00 0.91 -2.27
C ALA A 121 -13.44 1.12 -3.74
N GLY A 122 -14.60 1.74 -3.98
CA GLY A 122 -15.11 2.04 -5.31
C GLY A 122 -15.67 0.83 -6.07
N ALA A 123 -15.85 1.01 -7.38
CA ALA A 123 -16.29 -0.02 -8.31
C ALA A 123 -15.37 -1.28 -8.30
N TRP A 124 -15.94 -2.41 -8.73
CA TRP A 124 -15.26 -3.72 -8.86
C TRP A 124 -14.68 -4.33 -7.58
N SER A 125 -14.75 -3.64 -6.44
CA SER A 125 -14.27 -4.13 -5.15
C SER A 125 -15.11 -5.29 -4.61
N LEU A 126 -14.46 -6.19 -3.87
CA LEU A 126 -15.16 -7.19 -3.07
C LEU A 126 -15.98 -6.54 -1.94
N ASP A 127 -15.52 -5.40 -1.39
CA ASP A 127 -16.27 -4.58 -0.42
C ASP A 127 -17.65 -4.16 -0.95
N LEU A 128 -17.73 -3.71 -2.21
CA LEU A 128 -19.00 -3.34 -2.84
C LEU A 128 -19.91 -4.55 -3.02
N ARG A 129 -19.37 -5.72 -3.41
CA ARG A 129 -20.14 -6.96 -3.56
C ARG A 129 -20.71 -7.42 -2.22
N TYR A 130 -19.91 -7.35 -1.16
CA TYR A 130 -20.34 -7.70 0.20
C TYR A 130 -21.42 -6.75 0.70
N SER A 131 -21.25 -5.44 0.51
CA SER A 131 -22.23 -4.44 0.92
C SER A 131 -23.59 -4.62 0.24
N LYS A 132 -23.62 -4.99 -1.04
CA LYS A 132 -24.87 -5.28 -1.78
C LYS A 132 -25.58 -6.51 -1.23
N LYS A 133 -24.85 -7.60 -0.94
CA LYS A 133 -25.42 -8.83 -0.37
C LYS A 133 -26.07 -8.61 1.00
N THR A 134 -25.49 -7.77 1.85
CA THR A 134 -26.08 -7.44 3.17
C THR A 134 -27.26 -6.46 3.12
N ALA A 135 -27.57 -5.88 1.96
CA ALA A 135 -28.67 -4.95 1.78
C ALA A 135 -29.87 -5.57 1.05
N ALA A 136 -29.71 -6.78 0.50
CA ALA A 136 -30.76 -7.63 -0.05
C ALA A 136 -31.23 -8.61 1.03
#